data_AF-A0A643ETQ9-F1
#
_entry.id   AF-A0A643ETQ9-F1
#
_cell.length_a   1.000
_cell.length_b   1.000
_cell.length_c   1.000
_cell.angle_alpha   90.00
_cell.angle_beta   90.00
_cell.angle_gamma   90.00
#
_symmetry.space_group_name_H-M   'P 1'
#
loop_
_entity.id
_entity.type
_entity.pdbx_description
1 polymer ?
#
loop_
_entity_poly.entity_id
_entity_poly.type
_entity_poly.pdbx_seq_one_letter_code
_entity_poly.pdbx_strand_id
1 'polypeptide(L)'
;VNNFNAGDKIDITDAKNGTFTFNKITMNSDANLDDYINKAVAGDGSTNSAVSYFHHNGYTYVVVDGTAGATFTKATDTIIKLSGTLDLKLSGDNVVVDDGSVI
;
A
#
# COMPACT_ATOMS: atom_id res chain seq x y z
N VAL A 1 4.67 -6.80 -9.91
CA VAL A 1 5.43 -5.93 -10.85
C VAL A 1 6.90 -6.15 -10.60
N ASN A 2 7.69 -6.47 -11.63
CA ASN A 2 9.07 -6.92 -11.42
C ASN A 2 10.12 -5.81 -11.54
N ASN A 3 9.81 -4.70 -12.22
CA ASN A 3 10.73 -3.59 -12.47
C ASN A 3 10.04 -2.25 -12.17
N PHE A 4 9.49 -2.08 -10.97
CA PHE A 4 8.89 -0.81 -10.55
C PHE A 4 10.00 0.10 -10.00
N ASN A 5 10.27 1.21 -10.68
CA ASN A 5 11.42 2.08 -10.43
C ASN A 5 11.01 3.55 -10.35
N ALA A 6 11.98 4.43 -10.09
CA ALA A 6 11.82 5.87 -10.21
C ALA A 6 11.20 6.26 -11.57
N GLY A 7 10.14 7.06 -11.52
CA GLY A 7 9.36 7.48 -12.68
C GLY A 7 8.12 6.63 -12.96
N ASP A 8 8.06 5.39 -12.47
CA ASP A 8 6.86 4.55 -12.56
C ASP A 8 5.79 5.02 -11.56
N LYS A 9 4.53 4.75 -11.90
CA LYS A 9 3.36 5.19 -11.14
C LYS A 9 2.35 4.06 -11.00
N ILE A 10 1.79 3.93 -9.80
CA ILE A 10 0.54 3.21 -9.56
C ILE A 10 -0.54 4.26 -9.37
N ASP A 11 -1.44 4.36 -10.33
CA ASP A 11 -2.61 5.23 -10.25
C ASP A 11 -3.63 4.62 -9.28
N ILE A 12 -4.01 5.39 -8.26
CA ILE A 12 -5.00 5.00 -7.24
C ILE A 12 -6.16 6.00 -7.16
N THR A 13 -6.42 6.74 -8.25
CA THR A 13 -7.50 7.74 -8.33
C THR A 13 -8.85 7.12 -7.96
N ASP A 14 -9.16 5.90 -8.44
CA ASP A 14 -10.43 5.23 -8.15
C ASP A 14 -10.57 4.77 -6.69
N ALA A 15 -9.45 4.61 -5.97
CA ALA A 15 -9.45 4.32 -4.54
C ALA A 15 -9.64 5.60 -3.69
N LYS A 16 -9.45 6.77 -4.29
CA LYS A 16 -9.48 8.06 -3.61
C LYS A 16 -10.85 8.73 -3.73
N ASN A 17 -11.68 8.62 -2.69
CA ASN A 17 -12.89 9.44 -2.56
C ASN A 17 -12.71 10.69 -1.67
N GLY A 18 -11.47 10.99 -1.29
CA GLY A 18 -11.12 12.07 -0.37
C GLY A 18 -9.63 12.04 0.03
N THR A 19 -9.25 12.73 1.10
CA THR A 19 -7.89 12.61 1.64
C THR A 19 -7.74 11.24 2.31
N PHE A 20 -6.95 10.33 1.73
CA PHE A 20 -6.56 9.10 2.41
C PHE A 20 -5.14 9.18 2.97
N THR A 21 -4.89 8.40 4.01
CA THR A 21 -3.58 8.25 4.63
C THR A 21 -2.76 7.26 3.82
N PHE A 22 -1.50 7.60 3.53
CA PHE A 22 -0.53 6.68 2.92
C PHE A 22 0.59 6.41 3.91
N ASN A 23 0.58 5.21 4.49
CA ASN A 23 1.48 4.87 5.59
C ASN A 23 2.35 3.65 5.26
N LYS A 24 3.62 3.72 5.65
CA LYS A 24 4.48 2.53 5.73
C LYS A 24 4.12 1.75 7.00
N ILE A 25 3.82 0.47 6.86
CA ILE A 25 3.60 -0.45 7.97
C ILE A 25 4.91 -1.16 8.30
N THR A 26 5.22 -1.18 9.59
CA THR A 26 6.34 -1.91 10.18
C THR A 26 5.83 -2.84 11.27
N MET A 27 6.33 -4.07 11.30
CA MET A 27 6.00 -5.06 12.33
C MET A 27 7.28 -5.63 12.95
N ASN A 28 7.12 -6.45 13.99
CA ASN A 28 8.22 -7.20 14.59
C ASN A 28 8.81 -8.22 13.59
N SER A 29 10.03 -8.69 13.86
CA SER A 29 10.76 -9.57 12.93
C SER A 29 10.17 -10.95 12.73
N ASP A 30 9.25 -11.38 13.60
CA ASP A 30 8.53 -12.65 13.55
C ASP A 30 7.19 -12.58 12.80
N ALA A 31 6.76 -11.37 12.38
CA ALA A 31 5.52 -11.18 11.65
C ALA A 31 5.55 -11.86 10.27
N ASN A 32 4.53 -12.67 10.00
CA ASN A 32 4.32 -13.30 8.70
C ASN A 32 3.56 -12.36 7.74
N LEU A 33 3.39 -12.77 6.48
CA LEU A 33 2.71 -11.96 5.47
C LEU A 33 1.26 -11.61 5.86
N ASP A 34 0.53 -12.54 6.47
CA ASP A 34 -0.86 -12.33 6.88
C ASP A 34 -0.96 -11.30 8.01
N ASP A 35 0.01 -11.24 8.93
CA ASP A 35 0.07 -10.23 9.99
C ASP A 35 0.16 -8.81 9.39
N TYR A 36 0.98 -8.63 8.35
CA TYR A 36 1.09 -7.36 7.64
C TYR A 36 -0.19 -7.01 6.89
N ILE A 37 -0.81 -7.97 6.20
CA ILE A 37 -2.06 -7.74 5.46
C ILE A 37 -3.18 -7.37 6.42
N ASN A 38 -3.35 -8.11 7.51
CA ASN A 38 -4.34 -7.82 8.54
C ASN A 38 -4.13 -6.45 9.17
N LYS A 39 -2.86 -6.04 9.36
CA LYS A 39 -2.55 -4.69 9.84
C LYS A 39 -2.92 -3.61 8.84
N ALA A 40 -2.75 -3.88 7.55
CA ALA A 40 -3.02 -2.95 6.45
C ALA A 40 -4.51 -2.68 6.24
N VAL A 41 -5.37 -3.64 6.58
CA VAL A 41 -6.84 -3.54 6.47
C VAL A 41 -7.54 -3.39 7.82
N ALA A 42 -6.81 -3.08 8.90
CA ALA A 42 -7.40 -2.98 10.24
C ALA A 42 -8.29 -1.73 10.44
N GLY A 43 -8.36 -0.84 9.45
CA GLY A 43 -9.09 0.43 9.50
C GLY A 43 -10.49 0.35 8.88
N ASP A 44 -11.05 1.52 8.60
CA ASP A 44 -12.26 1.66 7.77
C ASP A 44 -11.91 2.41 6.48
N GLY A 45 -11.76 1.64 5.41
CA GLY A 45 -11.55 2.09 4.04
C GLY A 45 -12.83 2.31 3.23
N SER A 46 -14.03 2.12 3.82
CA SER A 46 -15.29 2.13 3.05
C SER A 46 -15.72 3.52 2.56
N THR A 47 -15.32 4.58 3.27
CA THR A 47 -15.62 5.97 2.87
C THR A 47 -14.50 6.55 2.02
N ASN A 48 -13.25 6.36 2.45
CA ASN A 48 -12.03 6.67 1.71
C ASN A 48 -11.11 5.46 1.84
N SER A 49 -10.67 4.87 0.73
CA SER A 49 -9.80 3.70 0.84
C SER A 49 -8.53 4.03 1.61
N ALA A 50 -8.14 3.18 2.55
CA ALA A 50 -6.89 3.34 3.27
C ALA A 50 -5.78 2.67 2.46
N VAL A 51 -4.74 3.43 2.11
CA VAL A 51 -3.63 2.89 1.31
C VAL A 51 -2.40 2.80 2.18
N SER A 52 -1.76 1.65 2.16
CA SER A 52 -0.53 1.44 2.93
C SER A 52 0.44 0.59 2.16
N TYR A 53 1.69 0.56 2.62
CA TYR A 53 2.67 -0.36 2.08
C TYR A 53 3.56 -0.96 3.16
N PHE A 54 4.15 -2.11 2.87
CA PHE A 54 5.10 -2.77 3.76
C PHE A 54 6.14 -3.56 2.97
N HIS A 55 7.21 -3.94 3.68
CA HIS A 55 8.26 -4.80 3.16
C HIS A 55 8.16 -6.17 3.80
N HIS A 56 8.20 -7.22 2.99
CA HIS A 56 8.21 -8.60 3.50
C HIS A 56 9.01 -9.49 2.54
N ASN A 57 9.98 -10.24 3.08
CA ASN A 57 10.82 -11.20 2.36
C ASN A 57 11.44 -10.65 1.05
N GLY A 58 11.94 -9.41 1.08
CA GLY A 58 12.60 -8.76 -0.07
C GLY A 58 11.65 -8.22 -1.15
N TYR A 59 10.36 -8.16 -0.85
CA TYR A 59 9.34 -7.54 -1.71
C TYR A 59 8.67 -6.37 -1.00
N THR A 60 8.09 -5.49 -1.80
CA THR A 60 7.23 -4.41 -1.34
C THR A 60 5.80 -4.72 -1.70
N TYR A 61 4.88 -4.51 -0.76
CA TYR A 61 3.46 -4.75 -0.96
C TYR A 61 2.72 -3.45 -0.74
N VAL A 62 1.86 -3.07 -1.68
CA VAL A 62 0.91 -1.96 -1.53
C VAL A 62 -0.46 -2.57 -1.30
N VAL A 63 -1.16 -2.13 -0.27
CA VAL A 63 -2.52 -2.54 0.06
C VAL A 63 -3.45 -1.35 -0.05
N VAL A 64 -4.58 -1.57 -0.71
CA VAL A 64 -5.71 -0.65 -0.75
C VAL A 64 -6.85 -1.35 -0.01
N ASP A 65 -7.18 -0.86 1.18
CA ASP A 65 -8.34 -1.28 1.96
C ASP A 65 -9.56 -0.47 1.54
N GLY A 66 -10.55 -1.15 0.96
CA GLY A 66 -11.81 -0.57 0.50
C GLY A 66 -12.99 -0.95 1.39
N THR A 67 -12.75 -1.53 2.57
CA THR A 67 -13.79 -2.08 3.44
C THR A 67 -13.85 -1.41 4.79
N ALA A 68 -14.98 -1.52 5.47
CA ALA A 68 -15.09 -1.12 6.89
C ALA A 68 -14.57 -2.20 7.86
N GLY A 69 -14.24 -3.39 7.36
CA GLY A 69 -13.96 -4.56 8.17
C GLY A 69 -12.47 -4.84 8.28
N ALA A 70 -12.04 -5.38 9.43
CA ALA A 70 -10.62 -5.67 9.69
C ALA A 70 -10.06 -6.93 9.00
N THR A 71 -10.75 -7.44 7.98
CA THR A 71 -10.40 -8.71 7.30
C THR A 71 -10.26 -8.44 5.83
N PHE A 72 -9.11 -8.82 5.25
CA PHE A 72 -8.88 -8.64 3.82
C PHE A 72 -9.88 -9.46 3.01
N THR A 73 -10.60 -8.80 2.11
CA THR A 73 -11.52 -9.43 1.16
C THR A 73 -11.16 -9.06 -0.27
N LYS A 74 -10.98 -10.07 -1.11
CA LYS A 74 -10.60 -9.88 -2.53
C LYS A 74 -11.65 -9.13 -3.37
N ALA A 75 -12.87 -8.96 -2.85
CA ALA A 75 -13.95 -8.32 -3.57
C ALA A 75 -13.78 -6.79 -3.64
N THR A 76 -13.10 -6.21 -2.65
CA THR A 76 -13.03 -4.77 -2.42
C THR A 76 -11.63 -4.30 -2.05
N ASP A 77 -10.81 -5.18 -1.45
CA ASP A 77 -9.43 -4.87 -1.11
C ASP A 77 -8.48 -5.32 -2.22
N THR A 78 -7.41 -4.57 -2.39
CA THR A 78 -6.38 -4.86 -3.39
C THR A 78 -5.03 -5.00 -2.73
N ILE A 79 -4.23 -5.96 -3.19
CA ILE A 79 -2.81 -6.09 -2.83
C ILE A 79 -1.96 -6.19 -4.09
N ILE A 80 -0.93 -5.34 -4.17
CA ILE A 80 0.01 -5.29 -5.28
C ILE A 80 1.39 -5.66 -4.76
N LYS A 81 1.99 -6.71 -5.32
CA LYS A 81 3.36 -7.14 -5.01
C LYS A 81 4.35 -6.53 -6.01
N LEU A 82 5.36 -5.84 -5.49
CA LEU A 82 6.47 -5.24 -6.21
C LEU A 82 7.78 -5.97 -5.83
N SER A 83 8.60 -6.28 -6.83
CA SER A 83 9.94 -6.84 -6.59
C SER A 83 10.85 -5.81 -5.93
N GLY A 84 11.63 -6.26 -4.94
CA GLY A 84 12.56 -5.41 -4.21
C GLY A 84 11.95 -4.70 -3.01
N THR A 85 12.83 -4.11 -2.20
CA THR A 85 12.48 -3.25 -1.06
C THR A 85 12.51 -1.80 -1.53
N LEU A 86 11.33 -1.25 -1.79
CA LEU A 86 11.13 0.09 -2.34
C LEU A 86 10.47 0.95 -1.26
N ASP A 87 11.11 2.05 -0.88
CA ASP A 87 10.39 3.08 -0.14
C ASP A 87 9.49 3.84 -1.11
N LEU A 88 8.26 4.08 -0.68
CA LEU A 88 7.21 4.64 -1.53
C LEU A 88 6.67 5.93 -0.91
N LYS A 89 6.16 6.82 -1.76
CA LYS A 89 5.44 8.03 -1.38
C LYS A 89 4.26 8.29 -2.30
N LEU A 90 3.39 9.22 -1.90
CA LEU A 90 2.40 9.80 -2.79
C LEU A 90 2.97 10.98 -3.57
N SER A 91 2.64 11.04 -4.86
CA SER A 91 2.81 12.19 -5.73
C SER A 91 1.47 12.51 -6.38
N GLY A 92 0.68 13.38 -5.73
CA GLY A 92 -0.73 13.57 -6.08
C GLY A 92 -1.53 12.31 -5.76
N ASP A 93 -2.16 11.73 -6.77
CA ASP A 93 -2.96 10.48 -6.66
C ASP A 93 -2.18 9.23 -7.09
N ASN A 94 -0.86 9.34 -7.23
CA ASN A 94 0.00 8.24 -7.64
C ASN A 94 0.86 7.76 -6.48
N VAL A 95 0.96 6.44 -6.31
CA VAL A 95 2.05 5.83 -5.54
C VAL A 95 3.28 5.73 -6.44
N VAL A 96 4.39 6.28 -5.96
CA VAL A 96 5.68 6.32 -6.68
C VAL A 96 6.81 5.88 -5.75
N VAL A 97 7.94 5.49 -6.33
CA VAL A 97 9.17 5.26 -5.56
C VAL A 97 9.64 6.59 -4.94
N ASP A 98 9.97 6.57 -3.66
CA ASP A 98 10.64 7.68 -3.01
C ASP A 98 12.15 7.58 -3.24
N ASP A 99 12.60 8.10 -4.38
CA ASP A 99 14.01 8.15 -4.78
C ASP A 99 14.73 9.40 -4.24
N GLY A 100 14.10 10.16 -3.33
CA GLY A 100 14.62 11.43 -2.82
C GLY A 100 14.42 12.63 -3.75
N SER A 101 13.76 12.46 -4.90
CA SER A 101 13.39 13.59 -5.76
C SER A 101 12.32 14.44 -5.08
N VAL A 102 12.64 15.70 -4.80
CA VAL A 102 11.68 16.73 -4.39
C VAL A 102 10.93 17.18 -5.64
N ILE A 103 9.62 16.97 -5.67
CA ILE A 103 8.71 17.53 -6.69
C ILE A 103 8.46 19.00 -6.42
#